data_AF-A0A535HT75-F1
#
_entry.id   AF-A0A535HT75-F1
#
_cell.length_a   1.000
_cell.length_b   1.000
_cell.length_c   1.000
_cell.angle_alpha   90.00
_cell.angle_beta   90.00
_cell.angle_gamma   90.00
#
_symmetry.space_group_name_H-M   'P 1'
#
loop_
_entity.id
_entity.type
_entity.pdbx_description
1 polymer ?
#
loop_
_entity_poly.entity_id
_entity_poly.type
_entity_poly.pdbx_seq_one_letter_code
_entity_poly.pdbx_strand_id
1 'polypeptide(L)'
;MTEALRVRDVMHKPPVTVGADLTLSEAAHALDEHKVGAAAVLDSDGGVRGIVSERDILRSLGQGVDPASTRVSEVMTAHPVTVAADDSVAQALEIFRTRQFRHLPVLENGHVAGILSIRHVVRVAHIEEVKPAGSAPALAPRGLEGVAVAETAVGDVRGEEGFFHYRGYDACELARRCSFEQVWHLLVEGELPDSAQLRDFRGRTVAARSLPGGVDPLLHSLATLPGYSPLGALRTAVSLTGAALQVEPTLDISAVQVRAEALRLASLTPVLLMRLHRYQQGLPAVDPDPDLGYAAAYLQMLTGTRPAETAARALEKYLVLTMDHGFNSSTFTARVITSTGSDIGSALTGAIGALAGPLHGGAPSRALAMLDAIGTPDHAEEYLRDEIGAGHRLMGFGHRVYKTDDPRSTLLREVAAEIGGEQAEFAQFVEATALRVLNELKPGRRLYTNVEFYAGVVMNTVGVPRDMFTPTFACSRTVGWTAAIAEQAASNRLIRPSALYVGPPALRPLPEGYAYA
;
A
#
# COMPACT_ATOMS: atom_id res chain seq x y z
N MET A 1 1.76 25.90 12.52
CA MET A 1 0.98 25.21 13.57
C MET A 1 1.56 25.37 14.98
N THR A 2 2.88 25.41 15.18
CA THR A 2 3.52 25.51 16.50
C THR A 2 3.41 26.89 17.19
N GLU A 3 3.16 27.98 16.47
CA GLU A 3 2.97 29.31 17.06
C GLU A 3 1.66 29.47 17.87
N ALA A 4 0.66 28.61 17.61
CA ALA A 4 -0.65 28.68 18.29
C ALA A 4 -0.73 27.83 19.58
N LEU A 5 0.21 26.91 19.81
CA LEU A 5 0.21 26.00 20.96
C LEU A 5 0.94 26.60 22.15
N ARG A 6 0.36 26.47 23.36
CA ARG A 6 0.96 26.94 24.60
C ARG A 6 1.64 25.81 25.36
N VAL A 7 2.64 26.14 26.16
CA VAL A 7 3.37 25.16 26.99
C VAL A 7 2.42 24.40 27.93
N ARG A 8 1.41 25.07 28.49
CA ARG A 8 0.39 24.46 29.36
C ARG A 8 -0.38 23.30 28.73
N ASP A 9 -0.44 23.23 27.41
CA ASP A 9 -1.21 22.22 26.66
C ASP A 9 -0.40 20.94 26.44
N VAL A 10 0.93 21.00 26.63
CA VAL A 10 1.85 19.90 26.27
C VAL A 10 2.76 19.45 27.41
N MET A 11 2.87 20.22 28.49
CA MET A 11 3.70 19.86 29.64
C MET A 11 3.17 18.65 30.41
N HIS A 12 4.05 17.97 31.16
CA HIS A 12 3.65 16.93 32.11
C HIS A 12 3.00 17.56 33.35
N LYS A 13 1.81 17.06 33.74
CA LYS A 13 1.08 17.45 34.94
C LYS A 13 0.57 16.20 35.67
N PRO A 14 0.62 16.12 37.01
CA PRO A 14 1.24 17.10 37.92
C PRO A 14 2.78 17.14 37.76
N PRO A 15 3.45 18.21 38.23
CA PRO A 15 4.90 18.25 38.24
C PRO A 15 5.46 17.21 39.18
N VAL A 16 6.50 16.49 38.74
CA VAL A 16 7.29 15.64 39.63
C VAL A 16 8.35 16.53 40.29
N THR A 17 8.32 16.59 41.61
CA THR A 17 9.22 17.43 42.40
C THR A 17 9.96 16.61 43.43
N VAL A 18 11.17 17.04 43.77
CA VAL A 18 12.01 16.41 44.80
C VAL A 18 12.60 17.48 45.73
N GLY A 19 12.86 17.10 46.97
CA GLY A 19 13.56 17.95 47.93
C GLY A 19 15.06 18.02 47.66
N ALA A 20 15.68 19.16 47.91
CA ALA A 20 17.12 19.36 47.72
C ALA A 20 17.99 18.46 48.63
N ASP A 21 17.46 18.08 49.80
CA ASP A 21 18.16 17.25 50.79
C ASP A 21 17.98 15.74 50.58
N LEU A 22 17.12 15.32 49.64
CA LEU A 22 16.97 13.91 49.30
C LEU A 22 18.26 13.36 48.68
N THR A 23 18.48 12.07 48.86
CA THR A 23 19.59 11.34 48.25
C THR A 23 19.35 11.12 46.75
N LEU A 24 20.40 10.82 45.99
CA LEU A 24 20.24 10.46 44.57
C LEU A 24 19.42 9.18 44.38
N SER A 25 19.50 8.24 45.31
CA SER A 25 18.67 7.02 45.31
C SER A 25 17.18 7.34 45.46
N GLU A 26 16.81 8.23 46.37
CA GLU A 26 15.42 8.68 46.54
C GLU A 26 14.92 9.47 45.33
N ALA A 27 15.76 10.33 44.76
CA ALA A 27 15.43 11.03 43.53
C ALA A 27 15.25 10.07 42.34
N ALA A 28 16.11 9.07 42.20
CA ALA A 28 15.99 8.04 41.16
C ALA A 28 14.67 7.26 41.31
N HIS A 29 14.32 6.90 42.55
CA HIS A 29 13.05 6.23 42.84
C HIS A 29 11.84 7.10 42.45
N ALA A 30 11.86 8.39 42.79
CA ALA A 30 10.78 9.31 42.43
C ALA A 30 10.62 9.46 40.89
N LEU A 31 11.73 9.49 40.15
CA LEU A 31 11.71 9.54 38.68
C LEU A 31 11.11 8.26 38.07
N ASP A 32 11.50 7.08 38.57
CA ASP A 32 11.02 5.78 38.10
C ASP A 32 9.53 5.56 38.42
N GLU A 33 9.13 5.85 39.66
CA GLU A 33 7.74 5.74 40.13
C GLU A 33 6.79 6.55 39.25
N HIS A 34 7.20 7.77 38.88
CA HIS A 34 6.39 8.68 38.07
C HIS A 34 6.66 8.54 36.56
N LYS A 35 7.58 7.66 36.15
CA LYS A 35 7.99 7.42 34.75
C LYS A 35 8.41 8.71 34.00
N VAL A 36 9.18 9.57 34.67
CA VAL A 36 9.67 10.84 34.11
C VAL A 36 11.19 10.90 34.06
N GLY A 37 11.74 11.62 33.07
CA GLY A 37 13.20 11.75 32.90
C GLY A 37 13.87 12.86 33.73
N ALA A 38 13.08 13.70 34.41
CA ALA A 38 13.57 14.78 35.26
C ALA A 38 12.52 15.25 36.27
N ALA A 39 12.98 15.81 37.39
CA ALA A 39 12.16 16.38 38.45
C ALA A 39 12.67 17.79 38.82
N ALA A 40 11.75 18.70 39.14
CA ALA A 40 12.10 20.02 39.66
C ALA A 40 12.50 19.90 41.14
N VAL A 41 13.59 20.57 41.51
CA VAL A 41 14.06 20.61 42.90
C VAL A 41 13.51 21.86 43.54
N LEU A 42 12.77 21.69 44.63
CA LEU A 42 12.14 22.81 45.33
C LEU A 42 13.02 23.35 46.47
N ASP A 43 12.89 24.64 46.77
CA ASP A 43 13.34 25.23 48.03
C ASP A 43 12.30 25.00 49.15
N SER A 44 12.62 25.49 50.36
CA SER A 44 11.75 25.37 51.54
C SER A 44 10.43 26.13 51.41
N ASP A 45 10.35 27.09 50.49
CA ASP A 45 9.18 27.95 50.26
C ASP A 45 8.35 27.48 49.05
N GLY A 46 8.73 26.34 48.42
CA GLY A 46 8.04 25.75 47.27
C GLY A 46 8.42 26.35 45.91
N GLY A 47 9.45 27.22 45.87
CA GLY A 47 10.04 27.78 44.65
C GLY A 47 11.01 26.83 43.95
N VAL A 48 11.31 27.08 42.67
CA VAL A 48 12.30 26.27 41.93
C VAL A 48 13.71 26.64 42.33
N ARG A 49 14.37 25.73 43.04
CA ARG A 49 15.80 25.80 43.36
C ARG A 49 16.67 25.18 42.27
N GLY A 50 16.19 24.11 41.63
CA GLY A 50 16.99 23.32 40.70
C GLY A 50 16.17 22.40 39.79
N ILE A 51 16.87 21.64 38.95
CA ILE A 51 16.33 20.48 38.24
C ILE A 51 17.35 19.34 38.30
N VAL A 52 16.86 18.12 38.50
CA VAL A 52 17.67 16.89 38.46
C VAL A 52 17.09 15.92 37.44
N SER A 53 17.94 15.32 36.62
CA SER A 53 17.56 14.36 35.58
C SER A 53 18.21 13.00 35.75
N GLU A 54 17.67 11.98 35.06
CA GLU A 54 18.30 10.66 34.96
C GLU A 54 19.77 10.76 34.54
N ARG A 55 20.10 11.72 33.66
CA ARG A 55 21.47 11.94 33.18
C ARG A 55 22.38 12.48 34.28
N ASP A 56 21.88 13.34 35.16
CA ASP A 56 22.67 13.87 36.28
C ASP A 56 22.99 12.74 37.27
N ILE A 57 22.02 11.86 37.54
CA ILE A 57 22.21 10.68 38.39
C ILE A 57 23.22 9.71 37.75
N LEU A 58 23.01 9.34 36.48
CA LEU A 58 23.92 8.43 35.75
C LEU A 58 25.35 8.99 35.66
N ARG A 59 25.51 10.30 35.41
CA ARG A 59 26.82 10.96 35.39
C ARG A 59 27.50 10.87 36.76
N SER A 60 26.75 11.08 37.85
CA SER A 60 27.28 11.03 39.21
C SER A 60 27.74 9.61 39.58
N LEU A 61 26.96 8.59 39.22
CA LEU A 61 27.35 7.18 39.37
C LEU A 61 28.63 6.86 38.58
N GLY A 62 28.73 7.34 37.34
CA GLY A 62 29.94 7.17 36.52
C GLY A 62 31.19 7.86 37.09
N GLN A 63 31.02 8.81 38.00
CA GLN A 63 32.11 9.46 38.74
C GLN A 63 32.44 8.78 40.07
N GLY A 64 31.79 7.65 40.39
CA GLY A 64 32.05 6.87 41.60
C GLY A 64 31.40 7.44 42.86
N VAL A 65 30.40 8.31 42.71
CA VAL A 65 29.64 8.90 43.81
C VAL A 65 28.64 7.89 44.37
N ASP A 66 28.53 7.80 45.70
CA ASP A 66 27.57 6.92 46.37
C ASP A 66 26.15 7.53 46.39
N PRO A 67 25.19 6.98 45.62
CA PRO A 67 23.86 7.56 45.47
C PRO A 67 23.02 7.49 46.76
N ALA A 68 23.36 6.63 47.71
CA ALA A 68 22.65 6.50 48.97
C ALA A 68 23.02 7.60 49.98
N SER A 69 24.09 8.35 49.74
CA SER A 69 24.60 9.38 50.66
C SER A 69 24.65 10.77 50.05
N THR A 70 24.85 10.88 48.74
CA THR A 70 24.92 12.18 48.04
C THR A 70 23.56 12.82 47.86
N ARG A 71 23.46 14.11 48.19
CA ARG A 71 22.21 14.87 48.08
C ARG A 71 21.97 15.38 46.67
N VAL A 72 20.70 15.50 46.30
CA VAL A 72 20.25 16.13 45.05
C VAL A 72 20.85 17.52 44.88
N SER A 73 20.94 18.31 45.95
CA SER A 73 21.52 19.66 45.91
C SER A 73 22.98 19.71 45.43
N GLU A 74 23.72 18.62 45.56
CA GLU A 74 25.13 18.53 45.18
C GLU A 74 25.32 18.28 43.68
N VAL A 75 24.30 17.76 43.00
CA VAL A 75 24.39 17.34 41.59
C VAL A 75 23.40 18.03 40.65
N MET A 76 22.34 18.62 41.20
CA MET A 76 21.30 19.28 40.43
C MET A 76 21.85 20.45 39.62
N THR A 77 21.17 20.79 38.53
CA THR A 77 21.39 22.08 37.88
C THR A 77 20.67 23.15 38.69
N ALA A 78 21.42 23.99 39.41
CA ALA A 78 20.88 25.10 40.17
C ALA A 78 20.38 26.22 39.24
N HIS A 79 19.33 26.93 39.65
CA HIS A 79 18.74 28.07 38.93
C HIS A 79 18.46 27.75 37.44
N PRO A 80 17.66 26.71 37.14
CA PRO A 80 17.43 26.28 35.77
C PRO A 80 16.71 27.36 34.97
N VAL A 81 16.94 27.36 33.65
CA VAL A 81 16.08 28.12 32.74
C VAL A 81 14.67 27.54 32.81
N THR A 82 13.69 28.40 33.00
CA THR A 82 12.27 28.04 33.09
C THR A 82 11.47 28.69 31.96
N VAL A 83 10.27 28.17 31.72
CA VAL A 83 9.27 28.78 30.81
C VAL A 83 7.97 29.01 31.58
N ALA A 84 7.18 29.99 31.16
CA ALA A 84 5.83 30.20 31.69
C ALA A 84 4.84 29.25 31.03
N ALA A 85 3.77 28.90 31.76
CA ALA A 85 2.67 28.08 31.23
C ALA A 85 2.04 28.66 29.95
N ASP A 86 2.03 29.99 29.80
CA ASP A 86 1.50 30.73 28.65
C ASP A 86 2.52 31.03 27.55
N ASP A 87 3.77 30.61 27.69
CA ASP A 87 4.75 30.73 26.60
C ASP A 87 4.33 29.84 25.41
N SER A 88 4.81 30.20 24.21
CA SER A 88 4.55 29.37 23.03
C SER A 88 5.48 28.15 23.01
N VAL A 89 4.99 27.05 22.43
CA VAL A 89 5.81 25.84 22.23
C VAL A 89 7.03 26.13 21.34
N ALA A 90 6.92 27.05 20.38
CA ALA A 90 8.03 27.48 19.53
C ALA A 90 9.16 28.16 20.33
N GLN A 91 8.82 29.00 21.31
CA GLN A 91 9.82 29.61 22.19
C GLN A 91 10.55 28.55 23.03
N ALA A 92 9.81 27.59 23.60
CA ALA A 92 10.41 26.50 24.35
C ALA A 92 11.33 25.61 23.48
N LEU A 93 10.94 25.36 22.22
CA LEU A 93 11.76 24.61 21.27
C LEU A 93 13.09 25.31 20.98
N GLU A 94 13.08 26.64 20.85
CA GLU A 94 14.29 27.42 20.62
C GLU A 94 15.23 27.36 21.84
N ILE A 95 14.69 27.36 23.05
CA ILE A 95 15.48 27.14 24.28
C ILE A 95 16.12 25.75 24.26
N PHE A 96 15.36 24.70 23.94
CA PHE A 96 15.92 23.34 23.83
C PHE A 96 17.05 23.26 22.78
N ARG A 97 16.87 23.91 21.63
CA ARG A 97 17.84 23.89 20.52
C ARG A 97 19.12 24.65 20.85
N THR A 98 18.99 25.86 21.37
CA THR A 98 20.13 26.77 21.61
C THR A 98 20.92 26.41 22.86
N ARG A 99 20.26 25.91 23.90
CA ARG A 99 20.90 25.58 25.18
C ARG A 99 21.19 24.09 25.35
N GLN A 100 20.80 23.26 24.38
CA GLN A 100 20.96 21.79 24.41
C GLN A 100 20.31 21.11 25.62
N PHE A 101 19.23 21.70 26.16
CA PHE A 101 18.45 21.11 27.24
C PHE A 101 17.47 20.06 26.70
N ARG A 102 16.98 19.19 27.60
CA ARG A 102 15.94 18.20 27.28
C ARG A 102 14.68 18.34 28.14
N HIS A 103 14.79 19.05 29.25
CA HIS A 103 13.70 19.31 30.18
C HIS A 103 13.76 20.77 30.65
N LEU A 104 12.59 21.39 30.84
CA LEU A 104 12.43 22.74 31.38
C LEU A 104 11.34 22.70 32.46
N PRO A 105 11.59 23.25 33.66
CA PRO A 105 10.52 23.52 34.62
C PRO A 105 9.57 24.57 34.05
N VAL A 106 8.26 24.33 34.19
CA VAL A 106 7.21 25.25 33.78
C VAL A 106 6.65 25.94 35.01
N LEU A 107 6.61 27.27 35.00
CA LEU A 107 6.09 28.07 36.10
C LEU A 107 4.70 28.64 35.78
N GLU A 108 3.83 28.66 36.78
CA GLU A 108 2.57 29.41 36.79
C GLU A 108 2.50 30.17 38.13
N ASN A 109 2.36 31.49 38.09
CA ASN A 109 2.36 32.37 39.28
C ASN A 109 3.56 32.12 40.22
N GLY A 110 4.76 31.89 39.68
CA GLY A 110 5.99 31.68 40.45
C GLY A 110 6.19 30.28 41.02
N HIS A 111 5.23 29.36 40.83
CA HIS A 111 5.30 27.99 41.34
C HIS A 111 5.45 26.99 40.18
N VAL A 112 6.01 25.81 40.45
CA VAL A 112 6.12 24.73 39.45
C VAL A 112 4.73 24.22 39.10
N ALA A 113 4.34 24.39 37.85
CA ALA A 113 3.09 23.90 37.29
C ALA A 113 3.26 22.61 36.47
N GLY A 114 4.49 22.32 36.02
CA GLY A 114 4.79 21.14 35.22
C GLY A 114 6.26 21.04 34.81
N ILE A 115 6.58 20.00 34.07
CA ILE A 115 7.87 19.84 33.37
C ILE A 115 7.60 19.65 31.89
N LEU A 116 8.25 20.46 31.06
CA LEU A 116 8.22 20.33 29.62
C LEU A 116 9.45 19.53 29.17
N SER A 117 9.25 18.46 28.39
CA SER A 117 10.35 17.71 27.77
C SER A 117 10.40 18.00 26.27
N ILE A 118 11.59 17.85 25.67
CA ILE A 118 11.73 17.93 24.22
C ILE A 118 10.84 16.90 23.50
N ARG A 119 10.62 15.71 24.11
CA ARG A 119 9.69 14.69 23.58
C ARG A 119 8.25 15.19 23.51
N HIS A 120 7.80 15.95 24.52
CA HIS A 120 6.45 16.54 24.50
C HIS A 120 6.28 17.50 23.32
N VAL A 121 7.31 18.33 23.07
CA VAL A 121 7.31 19.28 21.95
C VAL A 121 7.37 18.55 20.60
N VAL A 122 8.28 17.60 20.45
CA VAL A 122 8.48 16.83 19.21
C VAL A 122 7.24 16.01 18.83
N ARG A 123 6.58 15.37 19.81
CA ARG A 123 5.34 14.60 19.61
C ARG A 123 4.21 15.46 19.02
N VAL A 124 4.09 16.70 19.49
CA VAL A 124 2.99 17.60 19.10
C VAL A 124 3.35 18.42 17.84
N ALA A 125 4.64 18.61 17.58
CA ALA A 125 5.12 19.34 16.40
C ALA A 125 5.25 18.49 15.12
N HIS A 126 4.96 17.17 15.18
CA HIS A 126 5.19 16.23 14.06
C HIS A 126 6.61 16.30 13.48
N ILE A 127 7.60 16.69 14.29
CA ILE A 127 9.01 16.71 13.89
C ILE A 127 9.52 15.27 14.07
N GLU A 128 9.97 14.60 13.01
CA GLU A 128 10.55 13.27 13.14
C GLU A 128 11.79 13.31 14.07
N GLU A 129 11.81 12.48 15.11
CA GLU A 129 13.02 12.27 15.90
C GLU A 129 14.14 11.73 15.00
N VAL A 130 15.27 12.43 14.94
CA VAL A 130 16.52 11.85 14.43
C VAL A 130 16.90 10.71 15.39
N LYS A 131 16.58 9.47 15.02
CA LYS A 131 16.99 8.29 15.78
C LYS A 131 18.52 8.27 15.89
N PRO A 132 19.09 8.04 17.08
CA PRO A 132 20.52 7.85 17.21
C PRO A 132 20.96 6.69 16.29
N ALA A 133 22.08 6.87 15.59
CA ALA A 133 22.73 5.79 14.88
C ALA A 133 23.00 4.65 15.87
N GLY A 134 22.39 3.48 15.66
CA GLY A 134 22.63 2.28 16.47
C GLY A 134 21.45 1.69 17.25
N SER A 135 20.24 2.29 17.22
CA SER A 135 19.06 1.57 17.73
C SER A 135 18.70 0.42 16.80
N ALA A 136 18.63 -0.81 17.33
CA ALA A 136 18.18 -1.97 16.55
C ALA A 136 16.76 -1.70 16.00
N PRO A 137 16.52 -1.93 14.71
CA PRO A 137 15.20 -1.69 14.13
C PRO A 137 14.18 -2.61 14.79
N ALA A 138 13.05 -2.04 15.22
CA ALA A 138 11.92 -2.83 15.68
C ALA A 138 11.47 -3.76 14.54
N LEU A 139 11.21 -5.03 14.88
CA LEU A 139 10.73 -6.01 13.91
C LEU A 139 9.31 -5.63 13.48
N ALA A 140 9.13 -5.32 12.19
CA ALA A 140 7.80 -5.11 11.63
C ALA A 140 6.98 -6.42 11.67
N PRO A 141 5.64 -6.34 11.79
CA PRO A 141 4.76 -7.49 11.62
C PRO A 141 5.05 -8.25 10.31
N ARG A 142 4.91 -9.57 10.35
CA ARG A 142 5.15 -10.43 9.17
C ARG A 142 4.26 -9.98 8.02
N GLY A 143 4.83 -9.85 6.82
CA GLY A 143 4.10 -9.39 5.64
C GLY A 143 3.67 -7.92 5.67
N LEU A 144 4.22 -7.11 6.60
CA LEU A 144 3.88 -5.69 6.80
C LEU A 144 2.40 -5.45 7.15
N GLU A 145 1.76 -6.44 7.78
CA GLU A 145 0.36 -6.32 8.20
C GLU A 145 0.16 -5.16 9.18
N GLY A 146 -0.81 -4.28 8.89
CA GLY A 146 -1.12 -3.10 9.70
C GLY A 146 -0.08 -1.98 9.65
N VAL A 147 0.94 -2.06 8.78
CA VAL A 147 1.99 -1.05 8.66
C VAL A 147 1.71 -0.12 7.47
N ALA A 148 1.51 1.17 7.75
CA ALA A 148 1.55 2.21 6.71
C ALA A 148 3.02 2.52 6.36
N VAL A 149 3.41 2.32 5.10
CA VAL A 149 4.80 2.45 4.63
C VAL A 149 5.05 3.68 3.76
N ALA A 150 3.98 4.35 3.33
CA ALA A 150 4.03 5.62 2.58
C ALA A 150 2.66 6.31 2.64
N GLU A 151 2.66 7.60 2.35
CA GLU A 151 1.45 8.37 2.07
C GLU A 151 1.04 8.17 0.59
N THR A 152 -0.26 8.20 0.33
CA THR A 152 -0.80 8.12 -1.04
C THR A 152 -2.07 8.94 -1.16
N ALA A 153 -2.25 9.57 -2.32
CA ALA A 153 -3.45 10.30 -2.69
C ALA A 153 -4.23 9.58 -3.81
N VAL A 154 -3.76 8.43 -4.32
CA VAL A 154 -4.37 7.71 -5.46
C VAL A 154 -5.72 7.09 -5.09
N GLY A 155 -5.77 6.39 -3.96
CA GLY A 155 -6.96 5.68 -3.48
C GLY A 155 -6.71 4.98 -2.15
N ASP A 156 -7.79 4.55 -1.51
CA ASP A 156 -7.75 3.80 -0.24
C ASP A 156 -8.84 2.72 -0.21
N VAL A 157 -8.62 1.68 0.60
CA VAL A 157 -9.52 0.54 0.78
C VAL A 157 -9.88 0.41 2.25
N ARG A 158 -11.09 0.82 2.60
CA ARG A 158 -11.66 0.73 3.94
C ARG A 158 -12.44 -0.57 4.09
N GLY A 159 -11.69 -1.66 4.29
CA GLY A 159 -12.23 -3.02 4.31
C GLY A 159 -13.34 -3.29 5.32
N GLU A 160 -13.23 -2.71 6.52
CA GLU A 160 -14.27 -2.86 7.56
C GLU A 160 -15.56 -2.12 7.20
N GLU A 161 -15.48 -1.08 6.36
CA GLU A 161 -16.62 -0.29 5.88
C GLU A 161 -17.22 -0.86 4.58
N GLY A 162 -16.57 -1.84 3.94
CA GLY A 162 -17.02 -2.31 2.63
C GLY A 162 -16.84 -1.24 1.53
N PHE A 163 -15.86 -0.36 1.66
CA PHE A 163 -15.70 0.82 0.80
C PHE A 163 -14.28 0.92 0.25
N PHE A 164 -14.15 1.32 -1.01
CA PHE A 164 -12.88 1.74 -1.59
C PHE A 164 -13.11 2.83 -2.64
N HIS A 165 -12.11 3.67 -2.82
CA HIS A 165 -12.25 4.87 -3.63
C HIS A 165 -11.02 5.17 -4.47
N TYR A 166 -11.24 5.88 -5.56
CA TYR A 166 -10.19 6.48 -6.38
C TYR A 166 -10.30 8.00 -6.25
N ARG A 167 -9.24 8.67 -5.79
CA ARG A 167 -9.22 10.13 -5.58
C ARG A 167 -10.45 10.67 -4.82
N GLY A 168 -10.92 9.94 -3.81
CA GLY A 168 -12.09 10.30 -3.00
C GLY A 168 -13.46 9.90 -3.56
N TYR A 169 -13.54 9.39 -4.80
CA TYR A 169 -14.79 8.92 -5.41
C TYR A 169 -14.97 7.41 -5.22
N ASP A 170 -16.18 6.98 -4.80
CA ASP A 170 -16.55 5.57 -4.71
C ASP A 170 -16.27 4.84 -6.03
N ALA A 171 -15.41 3.82 -5.98
CA ALA A 171 -14.98 3.10 -7.18
C ALA A 171 -16.10 2.28 -7.84
N CYS A 172 -17.10 1.82 -7.09
CA CYS A 172 -18.29 1.17 -7.64
C CYS A 172 -19.21 2.19 -8.33
N GLU A 173 -19.37 3.41 -7.80
CA GLU A 173 -20.12 4.46 -8.51
C GLU A 173 -19.41 4.91 -9.78
N LEU A 174 -18.07 5.04 -9.74
CA LEU A 174 -17.26 5.28 -10.94
C LEU A 174 -17.48 4.16 -11.98
N ALA A 175 -17.42 2.88 -11.58
CA ALA A 175 -17.69 1.79 -12.49
C ALA A 175 -19.10 1.86 -13.08
N ARG A 176 -20.12 2.23 -12.31
CA ARG A 176 -21.51 2.37 -12.80
C ARG A 176 -21.71 3.50 -13.79
N ARG A 177 -21.01 4.63 -13.63
CA ARG A 177 -21.34 5.89 -14.34
C ARG A 177 -20.28 6.40 -15.29
N CYS A 178 -19.02 6.03 -15.11
CA CYS A 178 -17.89 6.56 -15.86
C CYS A 178 -17.34 5.54 -16.85
N SER A 179 -16.72 6.04 -17.93
CA SER A 179 -15.89 5.24 -18.83
C SER A 179 -14.53 4.95 -18.21
N PHE A 180 -13.85 3.93 -18.73
CA PHE A 180 -12.50 3.58 -18.30
C PHE A 180 -11.54 4.77 -18.41
N GLU A 181 -11.60 5.54 -19.49
CA GLU A 181 -10.70 6.69 -19.68
C GLU A 181 -10.98 7.85 -18.74
N GLN A 182 -12.23 8.05 -18.32
CA GLN A 182 -12.54 9.07 -17.29
C GLN A 182 -11.90 8.70 -15.95
N VAL A 183 -11.98 7.42 -15.56
CA VAL A 183 -11.38 6.94 -14.31
C VAL A 183 -9.85 6.90 -14.41
N TRP A 184 -9.31 6.52 -15.57
CA TRP A 184 -7.86 6.60 -15.81
C TRP A 184 -7.37 8.05 -15.72
N HIS A 185 -8.05 8.99 -16.36
CA HIS A 185 -7.76 10.42 -16.22
C HIS A 185 -7.81 10.86 -14.75
N LEU A 186 -8.84 10.47 -14.00
CA LEU A 186 -8.95 10.76 -12.57
C LEU A 186 -7.73 10.28 -11.78
N LEU A 187 -7.28 9.04 -11.99
CA LEU A 187 -6.11 8.53 -11.27
C LEU A 187 -4.82 9.31 -11.59
N VAL A 188 -4.66 9.74 -12.85
CA VAL A 188 -3.46 10.40 -13.36
C VAL A 188 -3.43 11.90 -13.06
N GLU A 189 -4.55 12.60 -13.20
CA GLU A 189 -4.67 14.06 -13.07
C GLU A 189 -5.21 14.49 -11.70
N GLY A 190 -5.84 13.58 -10.95
CA GLY A 190 -6.44 13.85 -9.64
C GLY A 190 -7.91 14.26 -9.67
N GLU A 191 -8.43 14.66 -10.85
CA GLU A 191 -9.80 15.13 -11.05
C GLU A 191 -10.47 14.46 -12.26
N LEU A 192 -11.80 14.39 -12.24
CA LEU A 192 -12.57 13.89 -13.38
C LEU A 192 -12.48 14.87 -14.57
N PRO A 193 -12.33 14.39 -15.82
CA PRO A 193 -12.21 15.26 -16.97
C PRO A 193 -13.54 15.88 -17.38
N ASP A 194 -13.50 17.12 -17.84
CA ASP A 194 -14.55 17.67 -18.70
C ASP A 194 -14.50 17.05 -20.11
N SER A 195 -15.44 17.42 -20.98
CA SER A 195 -15.53 16.88 -22.34
C SER A 195 -14.31 17.18 -23.22
N ALA A 196 -13.63 18.31 -23.02
CA ALA A 196 -12.44 18.67 -23.79
C ALA A 196 -11.21 17.90 -23.29
N GLN A 197 -11.03 17.83 -21.97
CA GLN A 197 -9.97 17.06 -21.32
C GLN A 197 -10.09 15.57 -21.66
N LEU A 198 -11.31 15.01 -21.65
CA LEU A 198 -11.53 13.61 -22.01
C LEU A 198 -11.17 13.32 -23.48
N ARG A 199 -11.51 14.23 -24.40
CA ARG A 199 -11.13 14.07 -25.83
C ARG A 199 -9.62 14.13 -26.01
N ASP A 200 -8.94 15.07 -25.37
CA ASP A 200 -7.47 15.16 -25.39
C ASP A 200 -6.84 13.88 -24.83
N PHE A 201 -7.28 13.46 -23.65
CA PHE A 201 -6.75 12.27 -22.98
C PHE A 201 -6.93 11.02 -23.85
N ARG A 202 -8.11 10.82 -24.44
CA ARG A 202 -8.36 9.73 -25.39
C ARG A 202 -7.40 9.81 -26.58
N GLY A 203 -7.24 10.98 -27.19
CA GLY A 203 -6.29 11.20 -28.27
C GLY A 203 -4.85 10.80 -27.91
N ARG A 204 -4.39 11.19 -26.71
CA ARG A 204 -3.07 10.79 -26.20
C ARG A 204 -2.95 9.28 -25.99
N THR A 205 -3.97 8.62 -25.42
CA THR A 205 -3.94 7.16 -25.24
C THR A 205 -3.93 6.41 -26.58
N VAL A 206 -4.69 6.89 -27.59
CA VAL A 206 -4.73 6.29 -28.93
C VAL A 206 -3.38 6.43 -29.62
N ALA A 207 -2.80 7.64 -29.62
CA ALA A 207 -1.48 7.90 -30.20
C ALA A 207 -0.38 7.05 -29.54
N ALA A 208 -0.53 6.71 -28.26
CA ALA A 208 0.44 5.93 -27.52
C ALA A 208 0.36 4.42 -27.75
N ARG A 209 -0.64 3.90 -28.49
CA ARG A 209 -0.81 2.46 -28.78
C ARG A 209 0.11 1.94 -29.89
N SER A 210 0.84 2.80 -30.59
CA SER A 210 1.75 2.40 -31.67
C SER A 210 2.99 1.68 -31.14
N LEU A 211 3.22 0.46 -31.64
CA LEU A 211 4.39 -0.33 -31.28
C LEU A 211 5.69 0.27 -31.86
N PRO A 212 6.80 0.22 -31.11
CA PRO A 212 8.12 0.55 -31.65
C PRO A 212 8.52 -0.45 -32.75
N GLY A 213 9.31 0.03 -33.72
CA GLY A 213 9.84 -0.82 -34.79
C GLY A 213 10.62 -2.02 -34.23
N GLY A 214 10.42 -3.21 -34.83
CA GLY A 214 11.10 -4.44 -34.44
C GLY A 214 10.52 -5.16 -33.22
N VAL A 215 9.61 -4.55 -32.44
CA VAL A 215 8.98 -5.22 -31.30
C VAL A 215 8.02 -6.33 -31.74
N ASP A 216 7.20 -6.08 -32.76
CA ASP A 216 6.15 -7.03 -33.15
C ASP A 216 6.67 -8.42 -33.61
N PRO A 217 7.73 -8.54 -34.44
CA PRO A 217 8.32 -9.85 -34.76
C PRO A 217 8.84 -10.62 -33.53
N LEU A 218 9.32 -9.90 -32.51
CA LEU A 218 9.77 -10.50 -31.26
C LEU A 218 8.59 -10.97 -30.41
N LEU A 219 7.46 -10.27 -30.43
CA LEU A 219 6.22 -10.76 -29.81
C LEU A 219 5.74 -12.05 -30.46
N HIS A 220 5.80 -12.14 -31.79
CA HIS A 220 5.47 -13.37 -32.51
C HIS A 220 6.38 -14.53 -32.10
N SER A 221 7.69 -14.27 -32.03
CA SER A 221 8.68 -15.27 -31.58
C SER A 221 8.42 -15.71 -30.13
N LEU A 222 8.11 -14.77 -29.24
CA LEU A 222 7.79 -15.04 -27.84
C LEU A 222 6.51 -15.88 -27.67
N ALA A 223 5.49 -15.61 -28.49
CA ALA A 223 4.20 -16.31 -28.45
C ALA A 223 4.29 -17.78 -28.90
N THR A 224 5.35 -18.15 -29.65
CA THR A 224 5.56 -19.50 -30.19
C THR A 224 6.53 -20.34 -29.36
N LEU A 225 7.09 -19.80 -28.28
CA LEU A 225 8.01 -20.54 -27.42
C LEU A 225 7.29 -21.68 -26.65
N PRO A 226 7.97 -22.84 -26.46
CA PRO A 226 7.51 -23.85 -25.52
C PRO A 226 7.34 -23.27 -24.10
N GLY A 227 6.26 -23.63 -23.42
CA GLY A 227 5.97 -23.12 -22.08
C GLY A 227 5.41 -21.69 -22.05
N TYR A 228 4.84 -21.21 -23.16
CA TYR A 228 4.09 -19.96 -23.20
C TYR A 228 3.08 -19.88 -22.05
N SER A 229 3.08 -18.75 -21.36
CA SER A 229 2.01 -18.33 -20.46
C SER A 229 1.68 -16.87 -20.76
N PRO A 230 0.39 -16.49 -20.88
CA PRO A 230 0.03 -15.13 -21.26
C PRO A 230 0.68 -14.04 -20.40
N LEU A 231 0.70 -14.22 -19.08
CA LEU A 231 1.26 -13.24 -18.16
C LEU A 231 2.80 -13.25 -18.15
N GLY A 232 3.42 -14.42 -18.29
CA GLY A 232 4.87 -14.54 -18.43
C GLY A 232 5.38 -13.92 -19.73
N ALA A 233 4.65 -14.10 -20.82
CA ALA A 233 4.92 -13.47 -22.10
C ALA A 233 4.69 -11.95 -22.02
N LEU A 234 3.61 -11.49 -21.40
CA LEU A 234 3.37 -10.05 -21.19
C LEU A 234 4.49 -9.39 -20.39
N ARG A 235 4.98 -10.03 -19.32
CA ARG A 235 6.12 -9.55 -18.53
C ARG A 235 7.36 -9.31 -19.40
N THR A 236 7.70 -10.29 -20.25
CA THR A 236 8.84 -10.19 -21.18
C THR A 236 8.59 -9.11 -22.24
N ALA A 237 7.39 -9.03 -22.78
CA ALA A 237 7.02 -8.03 -23.80
C ALA A 237 7.08 -6.60 -23.25
N VAL A 238 6.66 -6.35 -22.01
CA VAL A 238 6.77 -5.04 -21.37
C VAL A 238 8.24 -4.65 -21.17
N SER A 239 9.08 -5.56 -20.68
CA SER A 239 10.53 -5.33 -20.54
C SER A 239 11.20 -5.03 -21.88
N LEU A 240 10.92 -5.86 -22.90
CA LEU A 240 11.41 -5.66 -24.27
C LEU A 240 10.96 -4.32 -24.85
N THR A 241 9.69 -3.97 -24.67
CA THR A 241 9.12 -2.71 -25.18
C THR A 241 9.73 -1.51 -24.48
N GLY A 242 9.95 -1.57 -23.16
CA GLY A 242 10.68 -0.54 -22.42
C GLY A 242 12.08 -0.30 -22.99
N ALA A 243 12.84 -1.37 -23.25
CA ALA A 243 14.16 -1.28 -23.87
C ALA A 243 14.11 -0.67 -25.29
N ALA A 244 13.16 -1.11 -26.13
CA ALA A 244 12.97 -0.56 -27.47
C ALA A 244 12.54 0.91 -27.48
N LEU A 245 11.85 1.35 -26.42
CA LEU A 245 11.46 2.73 -26.19
C LEU A 245 12.55 3.59 -25.57
N GLN A 246 13.63 2.98 -25.08
CA GLN A 246 14.69 3.66 -24.33
C GLN A 246 14.12 4.45 -23.14
N VAL A 247 13.16 3.86 -22.41
CA VAL A 247 12.60 4.49 -21.20
C VAL A 247 13.71 4.82 -20.21
N GLU A 248 13.68 6.03 -19.68
CA GLU A 248 14.77 6.56 -18.85
C GLU A 248 14.54 6.27 -17.35
N PRO A 249 15.60 6.17 -16.54
CA PRO A 249 15.46 6.09 -15.09
C PRO A 249 14.65 7.26 -14.55
N THR A 250 13.73 7.00 -13.62
CA THR A 250 12.79 8.02 -13.10
C THR A 250 13.48 9.19 -12.37
N LEU A 251 14.73 9.02 -11.92
CA LEU A 251 15.54 10.10 -11.31
C LEU A 251 16.13 11.06 -12.35
N ASP A 252 16.24 10.65 -13.60
CA ASP A 252 16.94 11.41 -14.65
C ASP A 252 15.98 12.25 -15.50
N ILE A 253 14.67 12.13 -15.27
CA ILE A 253 13.61 12.79 -16.03
C ILE A 253 12.61 13.54 -15.14
N SER A 254 11.91 14.52 -15.72
CA SER A 254 10.89 15.29 -15.02
C SER A 254 9.64 14.48 -14.72
N ALA A 255 8.85 14.90 -13.71
CA ALA A 255 7.57 14.28 -13.39
C ALA A 255 6.60 14.26 -14.60
N VAL A 256 6.66 15.24 -15.49
CA VAL A 256 5.86 15.27 -16.73
C VAL A 256 6.28 14.15 -17.68
N GLN A 257 7.59 13.91 -17.83
CA GLN A 257 8.12 12.81 -18.65
C GLN A 257 7.74 11.45 -18.04
N VAL A 258 7.88 11.26 -16.72
CA VAL A 258 7.44 10.02 -16.04
C VAL A 258 5.96 9.74 -16.33
N ARG A 259 5.10 10.75 -16.25
CA ARG A 259 3.66 10.61 -16.55
C ARG A 259 3.39 10.29 -18.02
N ALA A 260 4.17 10.84 -18.94
CA ALA A 260 4.06 10.53 -20.37
C ALA A 260 4.48 9.09 -20.68
N GLU A 261 5.58 8.61 -20.09
CA GLU A 261 6.01 7.20 -20.22
C GLU A 261 5.02 6.23 -19.56
N ALA A 262 4.47 6.61 -18.40
CA ALA A 262 3.39 5.89 -17.72
C ALA A 262 2.17 5.70 -18.62
N LEU A 263 1.66 6.78 -19.20
CA LEU A 263 0.54 6.75 -20.14
C LEU A 263 0.86 5.86 -21.34
N ARG A 264 2.09 5.92 -21.84
CA ARG A 264 2.55 5.16 -23.00
C ARG A 264 2.57 3.66 -22.74
N LEU A 265 3.25 3.21 -21.69
CA LEU A 265 3.31 1.79 -21.36
C LEU A 265 1.96 1.22 -20.93
N ALA A 266 1.14 2.00 -20.22
CA ALA A 266 -0.23 1.59 -19.88
C ALA A 266 -1.12 1.45 -21.12
N SER A 267 -0.95 2.31 -22.14
CA SER A 267 -1.67 2.20 -23.42
C SER A 267 -1.19 1.02 -24.28
N LEU A 268 0.11 0.70 -24.23
CA LEU A 268 0.70 -0.43 -24.98
C LEU A 268 0.41 -1.79 -24.35
N THR A 269 0.26 -1.87 -23.03
CA THR A 269 0.06 -3.14 -22.31
C THR A 269 -1.05 -4.03 -22.90
N PRO A 270 -2.29 -3.54 -23.16
CA PRO A 270 -3.31 -4.37 -23.80
C PRO A 270 -2.96 -4.75 -25.24
N VAL A 271 -2.30 -3.87 -26.02
CA VAL A 271 -1.87 -4.18 -27.39
C VAL A 271 -0.85 -5.33 -27.40
N LEU A 272 0.14 -5.27 -26.50
CA LEU A 272 1.14 -6.33 -26.32
C LEU A 272 0.47 -7.65 -25.97
N LEU A 273 -0.42 -7.63 -24.97
CA LEU A 273 -1.12 -8.83 -24.51
C LEU A 273 -1.97 -9.46 -25.61
N MET A 274 -2.75 -8.66 -26.33
CA MET A 274 -3.64 -9.17 -27.38
C MET A 274 -2.86 -9.72 -28.58
N ARG A 275 -1.78 -9.06 -28.99
CA ARG A 275 -0.90 -9.59 -30.04
C ARG A 275 -0.28 -10.93 -29.64
N LEU A 276 0.26 -11.03 -28.42
CA LEU A 276 0.80 -12.28 -27.89
C LEU A 276 -0.24 -13.40 -27.88
N HIS A 277 -1.46 -13.12 -27.41
CA HIS A 277 -2.55 -14.09 -27.38
C HIS A 277 -2.91 -14.57 -28.78
N ARG A 278 -3.09 -13.65 -29.73
CA ARG A 278 -3.47 -14.01 -31.10
C ARG A 278 -2.38 -14.80 -31.82
N TYR A 279 -1.11 -14.39 -31.69
CA TYR A 279 0.00 -15.12 -32.26
C TYR A 279 0.13 -16.53 -31.69
N GLN A 280 -0.11 -16.71 -30.39
CA GLN A 280 -0.11 -18.04 -29.78
C GLN A 280 -1.24 -18.93 -30.34
N GLN A 281 -2.36 -18.33 -30.74
CA GLN A 281 -3.48 -19.01 -31.41
C GLN A 281 -3.28 -19.17 -32.94
N GLY A 282 -2.14 -18.74 -33.50
CA GLY A 282 -1.90 -18.73 -34.95
C GLY A 282 -2.73 -17.72 -35.73
N LEU A 283 -3.33 -16.74 -35.05
CA LEU A 283 -4.15 -15.69 -35.63
C LEU A 283 -3.33 -14.42 -35.92
N PRO A 284 -3.64 -13.67 -37.00
CA PRO A 284 -2.98 -12.39 -37.27
C PRO A 284 -3.35 -11.36 -36.21
N ALA A 285 -2.42 -10.47 -35.84
CA ALA A 285 -2.68 -9.35 -34.95
C ALA A 285 -3.81 -8.43 -35.46
N VAL A 286 -4.50 -7.79 -34.53
CA VAL A 286 -5.56 -6.80 -34.80
C VAL A 286 -5.17 -5.52 -34.10
N ASP A 287 -5.10 -4.42 -34.85
CA ASP A 287 -4.86 -3.10 -34.26
C ASP A 287 -6.14 -2.57 -33.61
N PRO A 288 -6.01 -1.87 -32.46
CA PRO A 288 -7.15 -1.31 -31.77
C PRO A 288 -7.78 -0.20 -32.61
N ASP A 289 -9.09 -0.25 -32.77
CA ASP A 289 -9.82 0.82 -33.44
C ASP A 289 -9.73 2.13 -32.65
N PRO A 290 -9.35 3.25 -33.29
CA PRO A 290 -9.18 4.53 -32.61
C PRO A 290 -10.50 5.14 -32.13
N ASP A 291 -11.65 4.74 -32.70
CA ASP A 291 -12.97 5.25 -32.31
C ASP A 291 -13.59 4.46 -31.14
N LEU A 292 -12.99 3.34 -30.74
CA LEU A 292 -13.45 2.54 -29.62
C LEU A 292 -12.83 2.99 -28.29
N GLY A 293 -13.66 3.01 -27.25
CA GLY A 293 -13.20 3.09 -25.88
C GLY A 293 -12.38 1.86 -25.48
N TYR A 294 -11.60 1.97 -24.40
CA TYR A 294 -10.60 0.98 -23.97
C TYR A 294 -11.14 -0.45 -23.93
N ALA A 295 -12.27 -0.69 -23.26
CA ALA A 295 -12.83 -2.03 -23.10
C ALA A 295 -13.35 -2.62 -24.42
N ALA A 296 -13.94 -1.78 -25.29
CA ALA A 296 -14.41 -2.23 -26.59
C ALA A 296 -13.23 -2.55 -27.53
N ALA A 297 -12.20 -1.71 -27.54
CA ALA A 297 -10.96 -1.97 -28.29
C ALA A 297 -10.24 -3.23 -27.77
N TYR A 298 -10.28 -3.47 -26.45
CA TYR A 298 -9.74 -4.69 -25.84
C TYR A 298 -10.43 -5.95 -26.38
N LEU A 299 -11.76 -6.02 -26.32
CA LEU A 299 -12.52 -7.16 -26.86
C LEU A 299 -12.39 -7.28 -28.38
N GLN A 300 -12.29 -6.15 -29.10
CA GLN A 300 -12.06 -6.17 -30.53
C GLN A 300 -10.71 -6.79 -30.88
N MET A 301 -9.64 -6.39 -30.21
CA MET A 301 -8.33 -7.00 -30.41
C MET A 301 -8.37 -8.48 -30.05
N LEU A 302 -9.02 -8.86 -28.94
CA LEU A 302 -9.13 -10.26 -28.51
C LEU A 302 -9.81 -11.12 -29.60
N THR A 303 -11.01 -10.73 -30.01
CA THR A 303 -11.89 -11.56 -30.87
C THR A 303 -11.67 -11.36 -32.37
N GLY A 304 -11.13 -10.20 -32.76
CA GLY A 304 -10.99 -9.76 -34.14
C GLY A 304 -12.23 -9.07 -34.72
N THR A 305 -13.31 -8.89 -33.94
CA THR A 305 -14.54 -8.23 -34.40
C THR A 305 -14.98 -7.16 -33.40
N ARG A 306 -15.71 -6.13 -33.85
CA ARG A 306 -16.23 -5.12 -32.92
C ARG A 306 -17.25 -5.78 -31.97
N PRO A 307 -17.10 -5.64 -30.63
CA PRO A 307 -17.99 -6.29 -29.67
C PRO A 307 -19.35 -5.60 -29.61
N ALA A 308 -20.35 -6.30 -29.06
CA ALA A 308 -21.59 -5.67 -28.64
C ALA A 308 -21.33 -4.63 -27.52
N GLU A 309 -22.09 -3.54 -27.52
CA GLU A 309 -21.94 -2.47 -26.52
C GLU A 309 -22.16 -2.97 -25.09
N THR A 310 -23.11 -3.89 -24.89
CA THR A 310 -23.38 -4.53 -23.59
C THR A 310 -22.17 -5.33 -23.09
N ALA A 311 -21.52 -6.09 -23.96
CA ALA A 311 -20.31 -6.85 -23.63
C ALA A 311 -19.12 -5.92 -23.30
N ALA A 312 -18.92 -4.87 -24.09
CA ALA A 312 -17.89 -3.88 -23.83
C ALA A 312 -18.13 -3.15 -22.50
N ARG A 313 -19.38 -2.76 -22.20
CA ARG A 313 -19.74 -2.08 -20.96
C ARG A 313 -19.57 -2.98 -19.73
N ALA A 314 -19.93 -4.26 -19.85
CA ALA A 314 -19.72 -5.24 -18.80
C ALA A 314 -18.23 -5.41 -18.45
N LEU A 315 -17.37 -5.59 -19.48
CA LEU A 315 -15.93 -5.65 -19.28
C LEU A 315 -15.39 -4.33 -18.70
N GLU A 316 -15.89 -3.19 -19.16
CA GLU A 316 -15.46 -1.88 -18.67
C GLU A 316 -15.69 -1.71 -17.17
N LYS A 317 -16.89 -2.08 -16.68
CA LYS A 317 -17.21 -2.07 -15.24
C LYS A 317 -16.20 -2.91 -14.46
N TYR A 318 -15.89 -4.13 -14.93
CA TYR A 318 -14.86 -4.97 -14.32
C TYR A 318 -13.48 -4.30 -14.30
N LEU A 319 -13.02 -3.79 -15.45
CA LEU A 319 -11.70 -3.15 -15.56
C LEU A 319 -11.57 -1.91 -14.66
N VAL A 320 -12.65 -1.14 -14.47
CA VAL A 320 -12.66 0.00 -13.52
C VAL A 320 -12.54 -0.50 -12.08
N LEU A 321 -13.30 -1.51 -11.68
CA LEU A 321 -13.25 -2.09 -10.32
C LEU A 321 -11.90 -2.69 -9.97
N THR A 322 -11.13 -3.09 -10.99
CA THR A 322 -9.81 -3.68 -10.81
C THR A 322 -8.66 -2.73 -11.15
N MET A 323 -8.93 -1.46 -11.44
CA MET A 323 -7.91 -0.50 -11.88
C MET A 323 -6.83 -0.20 -10.83
N ASP A 324 -7.23 0.01 -9.57
CA ASP A 324 -6.31 0.19 -8.44
C ASP A 324 -6.85 -0.53 -7.18
N HIS A 325 -5.95 -0.81 -6.22
CA HIS A 325 -6.34 -1.36 -4.93
C HIS A 325 -5.30 -1.07 -3.84
N GLY A 326 -4.80 0.17 -3.79
CA GLY A 326 -3.82 0.61 -2.80
C GLY A 326 -2.51 -0.18 -2.82
N PHE A 327 -1.89 -0.37 -1.66
CA PHE A 327 -0.57 -1.00 -1.49
C PHE A 327 -0.61 -2.53 -1.51
N ASN A 328 -1.37 -3.10 -2.44
CA ASN A 328 -1.30 -4.53 -2.74
C ASN A 328 0.12 -4.94 -3.20
N SER A 329 0.44 -6.24 -3.16
CA SER A 329 1.81 -6.72 -3.38
C SER A 329 2.45 -6.28 -4.70
N SER A 330 1.69 -6.19 -5.80
CA SER A 330 2.24 -5.76 -7.09
C SER A 330 2.46 -4.25 -7.16
N THR A 331 1.53 -3.44 -6.61
CA THR A 331 1.73 -1.99 -6.47
C THR A 331 2.92 -1.68 -5.56
N PHE A 332 3.04 -2.34 -4.40
CA PHE A 332 4.18 -2.13 -3.51
C PHE A 332 5.51 -2.55 -4.17
N THR A 333 5.52 -3.63 -4.95
CA THR A 333 6.69 -4.04 -5.73
C THR A 333 7.11 -2.99 -6.75
N ALA A 334 6.17 -2.42 -7.51
CA ALA A 334 6.44 -1.31 -8.42
C ALA A 334 7.09 -0.13 -7.66
N ARG A 335 6.52 0.27 -6.52
CA ARG A 335 7.07 1.37 -5.71
C ARG A 335 8.46 1.07 -5.16
N VAL A 336 8.74 -0.17 -4.74
CA VAL A 336 10.08 -0.59 -4.29
C VAL A 336 11.10 -0.40 -5.41
N ILE A 337 10.78 -0.84 -6.63
CA ILE A 337 11.66 -0.67 -7.80
C ILE A 337 11.85 0.81 -8.15
N THR A 338 10.76 1.58 -8.21
CA THR A 338 10.83 3.03 -8.44
C THR A 338 11.64 3.74 -7.35
N SER A 339 11.60 3.24 -6.10
CA SER A 339 12.34 3.86 -5.00
C SER A 339 13.87 3.86 -5.18
N THR A 340 14.38 2.96 -6.02
CA THR A 340 15.80 2.92 -6.39
C THR A 340 16.15 3.89 -7.52
N GLY A 341 15.16 4.58 -8.08
CA GLY A 341 15.29 5.43 -9.27
C GLY A 341 15.23 4.72 -10.61
N SER A 342 14.85 3.44 -10.63
CA SER A 342 14.74 2.66 -11.87
C SER A 342 13.65 3.20 -12.80
N ASP A 343 13.68 2.78 -14.06
CA ASP A 343 12.72 3.17 -15.09
C ASP A 343 11.33 2.52 -14.90
N ILE A 344 10.33 3.08 -15.56
CA ILE A 344 8.94 2.63 -15.44
C ILE A 344 8.71 1.23 -16.06
N GLY A 345 9.48 0.85 -17.08
CA GLY A 345 9.41 -0.48 -17.71
C GLY A 345 9.84 -1.58 -16.74
N SER A 346 10.93 -1.34 -16.00
CA SER A 346 11.43 -2.20 -14.93
C SER A 346 10.41 -2.33 -13.78
N ALA A 347 9.83 -1.22 -13.35
CA ALA A 347 8.82 -1.22 -12.29
C ALA A 347 7.55 -2.00 -12.68
N LEU A 348 7.04 -1.82 -13.90
CA LEU A 348 5.91 -2.59 -14.42
C LEU A 348 6.23 -4.08 -14.58
N THR A 349 7.43 -4.41 -15.06
CA THR A 349 7.91 -5.80 -15.16
C THR A 349 7.89 -6.49 -13.80
N GLY A 350 8.36 -5.81 -12.75
CA GLY A 350 8.31 -6.31 -11.37
C GLY A 350 6.88 -6.45 -10.84
N ALA A 351 6.00 -5.49 -11.11
CA ALA A 351 4.61 -5.54 -10.72
C ALA A 351 3.85 -6.73 -11.36
N ILE A 352 4.07 -6.98 -12.65
CA ILE A 352 3.53 -8.14 -13.36
C ILE A 352 4.07 -9.44 -12.73
N GLY A 353 5.37 -9.48 -12.40
CA GLY A 353 5.99 -10.61 -11.71
C GLY A 353 5.34 -10.92 -10.36
N ALA A 354 5.06 -9.88 -9.56
CA ALA A 354 4.36 -10.04 -8.28
C ALA A 354 2.88 -10.45 -8.46
N LEU A 355 2.20 -9.94 -9.50
CA LEU A 355 0.82 -10.31 -9.81
C LEU A 355 0.69 -11.77 -10.24
N ALA A 356 1.70 -12.31 -10.94
CA ALA A 356 1.72 -13.70 -11.41
C ALA A 356 1.74 -14.74 -10.28
N GLY A 357 2.03 -14.34 -9.04
CA GLY A 357 2.01 -15.24 -7.89
C GLY A 357 0.61 -15.81 -7.63
N PRO A 358 0.48 -17.10 -7.28
CA PRO A 358 -0.81 -17.75 -7.03
C PRO A 358 -1.55 -17.24 -5.79
N LEU A 359 -0.87 -16.47 -4.92
CA LEU A 359 -1.45 -15.79 -3.77
C LEU A 359 -1.93 -14.36 -4.07
N HIS A 360 -1.81 -13.91 -5.33
CA HIS A 360 -2.23 -12.59 -5.79
C HIS A 360 -3.21 -12.71 -6.97
N GLY A 361 -2.76 -12.65 -8.23
CA GLY A 361 -3.66 -12.55 -9.39
C GLY A 361 -4.33 -13.85 -9.87
N GLY A 362 -3.85 -15.02 -9.44
CA GLY A 362 -4.18 -16.32 -10.05
C GLY A 362 -5.53 -16.96 -9.65
N ALA A 363 -6.50 -16.20 -9.16
CA ALA A 363 -7.69 -16.74 -8.51
C ALA A 363 -8.99 -16.79 -9.35
N PRO A 364 -9.30 -15.86 -10.29
CA PRO A 364 -10.60 -15.84 -10.97
C PRO A 364 -10.93 -17.11 -11.78
N SER A 365 -9.93 -17.76 -12.39
CA SER A 365 -10.14 -19.02 -13.13
C SER A 365 -10.57 -20.18 -12.24
N ARG A 366 -10.22 -20.14 -10.94
CA ARG A 366 -10.57 -21.19 -9.98
C ARG A 366 -12.03 -21.11 -9.52
N ALA A 367 -12.61 -19.90 -9.50
CA ALA A 367 -14.04 -19.75 -9.22
C ALA A 367 -14.90 -20.40 -10.31
N LEU A 368 -14.54 -20.26 -11.59
CA LEU A 368 -15.22 -20.97 -12.66
C LEU A 368 -14.97 -22.48 -12.64
N ALA A 369 -13.77 -22.92 -12.28
CA ALA A 369 -13.49 -24.36 -12.13
C ALA A 369 -14.39 -25.00 -11.05
N MET A 370 -14.71 -24.26 -9.99
CA MET A 370 -15.69 -24.70 -8.99
C MET A 370 -17.11 -24.79 -9.56
N LEU A 371 -17.55 -23.81 -10.35
CA LEU A 371 -18.84 -23.89 -11.04
C LEU A 371 -18.92 -25.09 -11.98
N ASP A 372 -17.87 -25.35 -12.76
CA ASP A 372 -17.80 -26.52 -13.64
C ASP A 372 -17.85 -27.84 -12.87
N ALA A 373 -17.13 -27.93 -11.74
CA ALA A 373 -17.09 -29.13 -10.92
C ALA A 373 -18.47 -29.43 -10.28
N ILE A 374 -19.23 -28.39 -9.92
CA ILE A 374 -20.61 -28.53 -9.47
C ILE A 374 -21.49 -28.99 -10.64
N GLY A 375 -21.36 -28.37 -11.81
CA GLY A 375 -22.07 -28.71 -13.04
C GLY A 375 -23.56 -28.34 -13.06
N THR A 376 -24.35 -28.79 -12.07
CA THR A 376 -25.80 -28.55 -12.00
C THR A 376 -26.25 -28.11 -10.60
N PRO A 377 -27.38 -27.38 -10.48
CA PRO A 377 -27.91 -26.94 -9.19
C PRO A 377 -28.07 -28.06 -8.15
N ASP A 378 -28.52 -29.25 -8.56
CA ASP A 378 -28.80 -30.36 -7.65
C ASP A 378 -27.53 -30.93 -6.98
N HIS A 379 -26.35 -30.77 -7.59
CA HIS A 379 -25.08 -31.21 -7.02
C HIS A 379 -24.39 -30.14 -6.14
N ALA A 380 -24.88 -28.89 -6.16
CA ALA A 380 -24.17 -27.77 -5.54
C ALA A 380 -23.99 -27.95 -4.03
N GLU A 381 -25.05 -28.32 -3.31
CA GLU A 381 -25.00 -28.43 -1.86
C GLU A 381 -24.06 -29.54 -1.39
N GLU A 382 -24.12 -30.72 -2.01
CA GLU A 382 -23.24 -31.86 -1.70
C GLU A 382 -21.78 -31.49 -1.92
N TYR A 383 -21.44 -31.01 -3.12
CA TYR A 383 -20.07 -30.59 -3.47
C TYR A 383 -19.50 -29.55 -2.49
N LEU A 384 -20.30 -28.52 -2.17
CA LEU A 384 -19.87 -27.44 -1.29
C LEU A 384 -19.62 -27.95 0.15
N ARG A 385 -20.49 -28.83 0.66
CA ARG A 385 -20.30 -29.44 1.99
C ARG A 385 -19.06 -30.30 2.04
N ASP A 386 -18.81 -31.09 1.00
CA ASP A 386 -17.64 -31.97 0.91
C ASP A 386 -16.34 -31.18 0.89
N GLU A 387 -16.23 -30.16 0.04
CA GLU A 387 -15.04 -29.29 -0.02
C GLU A 387 -14.78 -28.58 1.32
N ILE A 388 -15.83 -28.06 1.97
CA ILE A 388 -15.71 -27.43 3.28
C ILE A 388 -15.31 -28.44 4.36
N GLY A 389 -15.89 -29.64 4.33
CA GLY A 389 -15.64 -30.75 5.26
C GLY A 389 -14.23 -31.32 5.14
N ALA A 390 -13.68 -31.37 3.93
CA ALA A 390 -12.29 -31.73 3.65
C ALA A 390 -11.28 -30.64 4.09
N GLY A 391 -11.76 -29.48 4.54
CA GLY A 391 -10.92 -28.36 4.96
C GLY A 391 -10.41 -27.50 3.81
N HIS A 392 -10.90 -27.72 2.59
CA HIS A 392 -10.57 -26.89 1.44
C HIS A 392 -11.19 -25.50 1.58
N ARG A 393 -10.64 -24.53 0.81
CA ARG A 393 -11.16 -23.17 0.74
C ARG A 393 -12.00 -23.04 -0.54
N LEU A 394 -13.21 -22.53 -0.40
CA LEU A 394 -14.04 -22.18 -1.55
C LEU A 394 -13.47 -20.93 -2.23
N MET A 395 -13.02 -21.09 -3.48
CA MET A 395 -12.47 -19.99 -4.28
C MET A 395 -13.61 -19.03 -4.64
N GLY A 396 -13.38 -17.72 -4.47
CA GLY A 396 -14.43 -16.70 -4.59
C GLY A 396 -15.16 -16.35 -3.29
N PHE A 397 -14.82 -16.99 -2.15
CA PHE A 397 -15.43 -16.71 -0.85
C PHE A 397 -14.39 -16.38 0.23
N GLY A 398 -14.69 -15.35 1.03
CA GLY A 398 -13.83 -14.78 2.05
C GLY A 398 -12.84 -13.74 1.48
N HIS A 399 -12.46 -12.78 2.34
CA HIS A 399 -11.55 -11.70 1.96
C HIS A 399 -10.61 -11.32 3.13
N ARG A 400 -9.36 -10.93 2.81
CA ARG A 400 -8.39 -10.51 3.83
C ARG A 400 -8.72 -9.13 4.42
N VAL A 401 -9.08 -8.20 3.54
CA VAL A 401 -9.46 -6.82 3.87
C VAL A 401 -10.95 -6.70 4.23
N TYR A 402 -11.88 -6.99 3.32
CA TYR A 402 -13.32 -6.95 3.61
C TYR A 402 -13.78 -7.94 4.67
N LYS A 403 -14.52 -7.44 5.66
CA LYS A 403 -15.25 -8.22 6.67
C LYS A 403 -16.76 -8.08 6.54
N THR A 404 -17.21 -7.47 5.46
CA THR A 404 -18.59 -7.30 5.00
C THR A 404 -18.72 -7.86 3.58
N ASP A 405 -19.87 -7.71 2.95
CA ASP A 405 -20.01 -7.94 1.51
C ASP A 405 -18.98 -7.10 0.74
N ASP A 406 -18.32 -7.72 -0.24
CA ASP A 406 -17.40 -7.04 -1.13
C ASP A 406 -18.24 -6.19 -2.12
N PRO A 407 -18.12 -4.85 -2.09
CA PRO A 407 -18.93 -3.98 -2.94
C PRO A 407 -18.71 -4.26 -4.43
N ARG A 408 -17.51 -4.74 -4.80
CA ARG A 408 -17.17 -5.10 -6.18
C ARG A 408 -17.87 -6.37 -6.60
N SER A 409 -17.94 -7.36 -5.71
CA SER A 409 -18.65 -8.61 -5.98
C SER A 409 -20.14 -8.35 -6.20
N THR A 410 -20.72 -7.49 -5.36
CA THR A 410 -22.13 -7.06 -5.49
C THR A 410 -22.39 -6.40 -6.84
N LEU A 411 -21.56 -5.44 -7.26
CA LEU A 411 -21.70 -4.80 -8.57
C LEU A 411 -21.48 -5.81 -9.71
N LEU A 412 -20.51 -6.70 -9.63
CA LEU A 412 -20.30 -7.71 -10.69
C LEU A 412 -21.43 -8.75 -10.76
N ARG A 413 -22.12 -9.03 -9.65
CA ARG A 413 -23.36 -9.81 -9.66
C ARG A 413 -24.48 -9.09 -10.42
N GLU A 414 -24.66 -7.78 -10.18
CA GLU A 414 -25.59 -6.94 -10.95
C GLU A 414 -25.26 -7.00 -12.45
N VAL A 415 -23.97 -6.86 -12.80
CA VAL A 415 -23.50 -6.95 -14.19
C VAL A 415 -23.75 -8.33 -14.79
N ALA A 416 -23.47 -9.41 -14.07
CA ALA A 416 -23.76 -10.76 -14.55
C ALA A 416 -25.27 -10.96 -14.80
N ALA A 417 -26.12 -10.42 -13.93
CA ALA A 417 -27.58 -10.45 -14.11
C ALA A 417 -28.05 -9.61 -15.32
N GLU A 418 -27.46 -8.43 -15.54
CA GLU A 418 -27.75 -7.56 -16.69
C GLU A 418 -27.40 -8.22 -18.03
N ILE A 419 -26.27 -8.94 -18.09
CA ILE A 419 -25.90 -9.72 -19.29
C ILE A 419 -26.82 -10.94 -19.45
N GLY A 420 -27.19 -11.56 -18.33
CA GLY A 420 -28.05 -12.75 -18.29
C GLY A 420 -27.37 -14.02 -18.80
N GLY A 421 -28.20 -15.06 -19.00
CA GLY A 421 -27.78 -16.35 -19.51
C GLY A 421 -27.55 -17.40 -18.42
N GLU A 422 -27.53 -18.67 -18.85
CA GLU A 422 -27.51 -19.85 -17.95
C GLU A 422 -26.36 -19.81 -16.94
N GLN A 423 -25.18 -19.34 -17.35
CA GLN A 423 -24.01 -19.25 -16.47
C GLN A 423 -24.21 -18.24 -15.33
N ALA A 424 -24.85 -17.10 -15.60
CA ALA A 424 -25.09 -16.08 -14.58
C ALA A 424 -26.13 -16.55 -13.56
N GLU A 425 -27.23 -17.17 -14.03
CA GLU A 425 -28.27 -17.76 -13.19
C GLU A 425 -27.70 -18.88 -12.32
N PHE A 426 -26.89 -19.76 -12.91
CA PHE A 426 -26.24 -20.85 -12.19
C PHE A 426 -25.25 -20.33 -11.14
N ALA A 427 -24.45 -19.31 -11.47
CA ALA A 427 -23.54 -18.70 -10.51
C ALA A 427 -24.27 -18.07 -9.32
N GLN A 428 -25.42 -17.42 -9.53
CA GLN A 428 -26.25 -16.88 -8.45
C GLN A 428 -26.83 -17.97 -7.55
N PHE A 429 -27.30 -19.08 -8.14
CA PHE A 429 -27.76 -20.23 -7.38
C PHE A 429 -26.64 -20.83 -6.50
N VAL A 430 -25.45 -21.01 -7.08
CA VAL A 430 -24.28 -21.53 -6.35
C VAL A 430 -23.83 -20.55 -5.26
N GLU A 431 -23.84 -19.24 -5.51
CA GLU A 431 -23.54 -18.23 -4.49
C GLU A 431 -24.46 -18.39 -3.28
N ALA A 432 -25.78 -18.38 -3.50
CA ALA A 432 -26.76 -18.47 -2.43
C ALA A 432 -26.59 -19.77 -1.62
N THR A 433 -26.34 -20.88 -2.32
CA THR A 433 -26.10 -22.18 -1.69
C THR A 433 -24.81 -22.18 -0.87
N ALA A 434 -23.71 -21.64 -1.41
CA ALA A 434 -22.43 -21.57 -0.73
C ALA A 434 -22.48 -20.71 0.53
N LEU A 435 -23.11 -19.53 0.48
CA LEU A 435 -23.27 -18.66 1.64
C LEU A 435 -24.07 -19.34 2.77
N ARG A 436 -25.15 -20.06 2.42
CA ARG A 436 -25.92 -20.84 3.40
C ARG A 436 -25.08 -21.94 4.03
N VAL A 437 -24.43 -22.78 3.22
CA VAL A 437 -23.60 -23.91 3.71
C VAL A 437 -22.42 -23.41 4.55
N LEU A 438 -21.76 -22.32 4.15
CA LEU A 438 -20.68 -21.71 4.92
C LEU A 438 -21.16 -21.22 6.31
N ASN A 439 -22.34 -20.60 6.38
CA ASN A 439 -22.91 -20.14 7.64
C ASN A 439 -23.28 -21.30 8.58
N GLU A 440 -23.77 -22.42 8.02
CA GLU A 440 -24.08 -23.63 8.79
C GLU A 440 -22.83 -24.35 9.32
N LEU A 441 -21.82 -24.55 8.47
CA LEU A 441 -20.63 -25.34 8.80
C LEU A 441 -19.53 -24.53 9.51
N LYS A 442 -19.50 -23.21 9.31
CA LYS A 442 -18.50 -22.30 9.89
C LYS A 442 -19.18 -21.07 10.52
N PRO A 443 -20.09 -21.28 11.49
CA PRO A 443 -20.86 -20.19 12.09
C PRO A 443 -19.94 -19.14 12.72
N GLY A 444 -20.31 -17.86 12.57
CA GLY A 444 -19.53 -16.72 13.08
C GLY A 444 -18.29 -16.37 12.24
N ARG A 445 -17.94 -17.15 11.22
CA ARG A 445 -16.91 -16.75 10.25
C ARG A 445 -17.53 -15.84 9.20
N ARG A 446 -17.04 -14.60 9.11
CA ARG A 446 -17.40 -13.57 8.12
C ARG A 446 -16.88 -13.94 6.72
N LEU A 447 -17.49 -14.92 6.06
CA LEU A 447 -17.09 -15.45 4.75
C LEU A 447 -18.10 -15.05 3.68
N TYR A 448 -17.87 -13.90 3.05
CA TYR A 448 -18.71 -13.35 1.98
C TYR A 448 -18.14 -13.62 0.60
N THR A 449 -18.97 -13.54 -0.44
CA THR A 449 -18.50 -13.59 -1.83
C THR A 449 -17.51 -12.44 -2.08
N ASN A 450 -16.40 -12.74 -2.74
CA ASN A 450 -15.40 -11.75 -3.12
C ASN A 450 -15.49 -11.43 -4.62
N VAL A 451 -14.75 -10.42 -5.07
CA VAL A 451 -14.75 -9.96 -6.47
C VAL A 451 -14.43 -11.07 -7.49
N GLU A 452 -13.63 -12.08 -7.13
CA GLU A 452 -13.11 -13.09 -8.05
C GLU A 452 -14.22 -14.01 -8.58
N PHE A 453 -15.27 -14.26 -7.78
CA PHE A 453 -16.37 -15.15 -8.14
C PHE A 453 -17.11 -14.64 -9.39
N TYR A 454 -17.68 -13.43 -9.31
CA TYR A 454 -18.40 -12.84 -10.44
C TYR A 454 -17.48 -12.25 -11.51
N ALA A 455 -16.22 -11.92 -11.20
CA ALA A 455 -15.25 -11.54 -12.21
C ALA A 455 -15.06 -12.63 -13.27
N GLY A 456 -14.91 -13.89 -12.83
CA GLY A 456 -14.80 -15.03 -13.74
C GLY A 456 -16.04 -15.19 -14.62
N VAL A 457 -17.23 -15.08 -14.02
CA VAL A 457 -18.52 -15.16 -14.74
C VAL A 457 -18.61 -14.07 -15.81
N VAL A 458 -18.47 -12.79 -15.43
CA VAL A 458 -18.57 -11.66 -16.36
C VAL A 458 -17.56 -11.79 -17.50
N MET A 459 -16.30 -12.08 -17.21
CA MET A 459 -15.26 -12.24 -18.23
C MET A 459 -15.56 -13.39 -19.20
N ASN A 460 -16.00 -14.55 -18.68
CA ASN A 460 -16.36 -15.70 -19.52
C ASN A 460 -17.53 -15.38 -20.45
N THR A 461 -18.57 -14.73 -19.92
CA THR A 461 -19.78 -14.41 -20.69
C THR A 461 -19.50 -13.43 -21.82
N VAL A 462 -18.56 -12.48 -21.65
CA VAL A 462 -18.17 -11.53 -22.70
C VAL A 462 -17.08 -12.06 -23.64
N GLY A 463 -16.73 -13.35 -23.55
CA GLY A 463 -15.83 -14.03 -24.48
C GLY A 463 -14.35 -13.93 -24.13
N VAL A 464 -13.97 -13.50 -22.92
CA VAL A 464 -12.57 -13.57 -22.46
C VAL A 464 -12.27 -15.03 -22.10
N PRO A 465 -11.23 -15.66 -22.68
CA PRO A 465 -10.87 -17.02 -22.32
C PRO A 465 -10.22 -17.07 -20.93
N ARG A 466 -10.35 -18.21 -20.24
CA ARG A 466 -10.01 -18.33 -18.81
C ARG A 466 -8.53 -18.10 -18.50
N ASP A 467 -7.65 -18.48 -19.41
CA ASP A 467 -6.21 -18.23 -19.32
C ASP A 467 -5.86 -16.73 -19.45
N MET A 468 -6.80 -15.92 -19.97
CA MET A 468 -6.69 -14.47 -20.12
C MET A 468 -7.32 -13.68 -18.97
N PHE A 469 -7.92 -14.30 -17.96
CA PHE A 469 -8.51 -13.57 -16.83
C PHE A 469 -7.49 -12.76 -16.03
N THR A 470 -6.41 -13.39 -15.57
CA THR A 470 -5.34 -12.69 -14.84
C THR A 470 -4.58 -11.69 -15.74
N PRO A 471 -4.26 -12.02 -17.00
CA PRO A 471 -3.72 -11.02 -17.93
C PRO A 471 -4.65 -9.81 -18.18
N THR A 472 -5.95 -10.01 -18.31
CA THR A 472 -6.95 -8.93 -18.45
C THR A 472 -6.94 -8.06 -17.19
N PHE A 473 -6.89 -8.69 -16.02
CA PHE A 473 -6.72 -7.99 -14.76
C PHE A 473 -5.43 -7.15 -14.76
N ALA A 474 -4.30 -7.71 -15.20
CA ALA A 474 -3.03 -6.99 -15.30
C ALA A 474 -3.14 -5.72 -16.16
N CYS A 475 -3.85 -5.76 -17.30
CA CYS A 475 -4.08 -4.58 -18.14
C CYS A 475 -4.77 -3.43 -17.40
N SER A 476 -5.83 -3.71 -16.64
CA SER A 476 -6.46 -2.67 -15.80
C SER A 476 -5.53 -2.16 -14.71
N ARG A 477 -4.81 -3.08 -14.04
CA ARG A 477 -3.98 -2.78 -12.89
C ARG A 477 -2.71 -2.00 -13.28
N THR A 478 -2.25 -2.08 -14.52
CA THR A 478 -1.19 -1.23 -15.05
C THR A 478 -1.51 0.26 -14.90
N VAL A 479 -2.78 0.66 -14.97
CA VAL A 479 -3.16 2.06 -14.71
C VAL A 479 -2.87 2.45 -13.26
N GLY A 480 -3.31 1.64 -12.29
CA GLY A 480 -3.00 1.88 -10.87
C GLY A 480 -1.50 1.81 -10.57
N TRP A 481 -0.78 0.85 -11.16
CA TRP A 481 0.67 0.75 -11.00
C TRP A 481 1.39 1.99 -11.52
N THR A 482 1.04 2.46 -12.72
CA THR A 482 1.67 3.65 -13.31
C THR A 482 1.36 4.93 -12.53
N ALA A 483 0.15 5.07 -11.98
CA ALA A 483 -0.18 6.17 -11.06
C ALA A 483 0.67 6.11 -9.78
N ALA A 484 0.83 4.92 -9.18
CA ALA A 484 1.66 4.73 -7.99
C ALA A 484 3.16 4.95 -8.26
N ILE A 485 3.65 4.58 -9.44
CA ILE A 485 5.03 4.84 -9.88
C ILE A 485 5.26 6.35 -10.02
N ALA A 486 4.34 7.07 -10.67
CA ALA A 486 4.44 8.51 -10.80
C ALA A 486 4.39 9.23 -9.44
N GLU A 487 3.53 8.78 -8.52
CA GLU A 487 3.46 9.32 -7.16
C GLU A 487 4.75 9.04 -6.36
N GLN A 488 5.29 7.81 -6.46
CA GLN A 488 6.55 7.44 -5.81
C GLN A 488 7.74 8.26 -6.36
N ALA A 489 7.82 8.44 -7.67
CA ALA A 489 8.88 9.22 -8.31
C ALA A 489 8.84 10.70 -7.91
N ALA A 490 7.64 11.28 -7.76
CA ALA A 490 7.47 12.69 -7.40
C ALA A 490 7.90 13.01 -5.95
N SER A 491 7.82 12.04 -5.03
CA SER A 491 8.22 12.19 -3.62
C SER A 491 9.10 11.02 -3.20
N ASN A 492 10.24 10.86 -3.89
CA ASN A 492 10.99 9.62 -3.81
C ASN A 492 11.85 9.49 -2.54
N ARG A 493 11.84 8.29 -1.95
CA ARG A 493 12.75 7.86 -0.89
C ARG A 493 13.03 6.37 -1.04
N LEU A 494 14.31 5.98 -0.97
CA LEU A 494 14.72 4.59 -1.11
C LEU A 494 14.05 3.68 -0.06
N ILE A 495 13.33 2.65 -0.50
CA ILE A 495 12.73 1.64 0.35
C ILE A 495 13.77 0.56 0.64
N ARG A 496 14.41 0.64 1.82
CA ARG A 496 15.48 -0.28 2.24
C ARG A 496 15.30 -0.69 3.70
N PRO A 497 14.42 -1.67 4.00
CA PRO A 497 14.26 -2.17 5.35
C PRO A 497 15.49 -2.95 5.82
N SER A 498 15.58 -3.16 7.14
CA SER A 498 16.55 -4.08 7.75
C SER A 498 15.85 -5.38 8.17
N ALA A 499 16.60 -6.46 8.27
CA ALA A 499 16.13 -7.72 8.84
C ALA A 499 16.78 -7.98 10.20
N LEU A 500 16.05 -8.64 11.11
CA LEU A 500 16.64 -9.20 12.32
C LEU A 500 17.36 -10.50 11.94
N TYR A 501 18.68 -10.54 12.07
CA TYR A 501 19.46 -11.75 11.85
C TYR A 501 19.27 -12.71 13.03
N VAL A 502 18.71 -13.89 12.74
CA VAL A 502 18.47 -14.98 13.73
C VAL A 502 19.32 -16.22 13.44
N GLY A 503 20.36 -16.06 12.63
CA GLY A 503 21.31 -17.13 12.33
C GLY A 503 22.34 -17.33 13.45
N PRO A 504 23.26 -18.29 13.27
CA PRO A 504 24.37 -18.53 14.20
C PRO A 504 25.21 -17.27 14.43
N PRO A 505 25.89 -17.11 15.57
CA PRO A 505 26.75 -15.96 15.83
C PRO A 505 27.70 -15.65 14.67
N ALA A 506 27.89 -14.36 14.38
CA ALA A 506 28.83 -13.91 13.37
C ALA A 506 30.23 -14.46 13.68
N LEU A 507 30.92 -14.95 12.65
CA LEU A 507 32.22 -15.64 12.67
C LEU A 507 32.11 -17.17 12.86
N ARG A 508 31.96 -17.90 11.75
CA ARG A 508 32.34 -19.31 11.63
C ARG A 508 33.65 -19.39 10.85
N PRO A 509 34.67 -20.12 11.31
CA PRO A 509 35.87 -20.32 10.52
C PRO A 509 35.52 -21.09 9.24
N LEU A 510 36.24 -20.81 8.14
CA LEU A 510 36.19 -21.66 6.96
C LEU A 510 36.73 -23.06 7.32
N PRO A 511 36.19 -24.14 6.75
CA PRO A 511 36.78 -25.47 6.91
C PRO A 511 38.23 -25.49 6.41
N GLU A 512 39.09 -26.28 7.07
CA GLU A 512 40.45 -26.51 6.58
C GLU A 512 40.43 -27.08 5.14
N GLY A 513 41.27 -26.52 4.26
CA GLY A 513 41.36 -26.92 2.85
C GLY A 513 40.28 -26.33 1.93
N TYR A 514 39.38 -25.47 2.41
CA TYR A 514 38.39 -24.79 1.58
C TYR A 514 39.02 -23.60 0.81
N ALA A 515 39.78 -23.93 -0.24
CA ALA A 515 40.25 -22.98 -1.24
C ALA A 515 39.52 -23.24 -2.57
N TYR A 516 39.17 -22.18 -3.29
CA TYR A 516 38.73 -22.29 -4.69
C TYR A 516 39.92 -22.83 -5.50
N ALA A 517 39.74 -23.97 -6.16
CA ALA A 517 40.77 -24.64 -6.94
C ALA A 517 41.15 -23.86 -8.21
#